data_AF-A0A942SK51-F1
#
_entry.id   AF-A0A942SK51-F1
#
_cell.length_a   1.000
_cell.length_b   1.000
_cell.length_c   1.000
_cell.angle_alpha   90.00
_cell.angle_beta   90.00
_cell.angle_gamma   90.00
#
_symmetry.space_group_name_H-M   'P 1'
#
loop_
_entity.id
_entity.type
_entity.pdbx_description
1 polymer ?
#
loop_
_entity_poly.entity_id
_entity_poly.type
_entity_poly.pdbx_seq_one_letter_code
_entity_poly.pdbx_strand_id
1 'polypeptide(L)'
;MVKAPVLSALRATVLRPIAAVRPHYAPLLLVYFSYGALGLIDISRDLWVKEQLSLSPAELASIGVWLTLPWTVKMVFGQLVDSVPFFGSQRRIYIIAGALIVAAGLLTLAGAAGGWLTFLPPAGLYILGAVLLVLGTVIQDVVADAMSTEVVARTDEDGEPREDGVVRAE
;
A
#
# COMPACT_ATOMS: atom_id res chain seq x y z
N MET A 1 25.59 32.13 6.32
CA MET A 1 25.46 31.94 7.78
C MET A 1 23.98 31.92 8.15
N VAL A 2 23.36 30.73 8.23
CA VAL A 2 21.96 30.60 8.68
C VAL A 2 21.94 30.84 10.19
N LYS A 3 21.18 31.82 10.66
CA LYS A 3 21.13 32.21 12.07
C LYS A 3 20.61 31.03 12.92
N ALA A 4 21.25 30.75 14.05
CA ALA A 4 20.89 29.71 15.03
C ALA A 4 19.37 29.56 15.37
N PRO A 5 18.54 30.63 15.40
CA PRO A 5 17.10 30.51 15.66
C PRO A 5 16.32 29.80 14.54
N VAL A 6 16.82 29.90 13.30
CA VAL A 6 16.17 29.29 12.13
C VAL A 6 16.37 27.78 12.15
N LEU A 7 17.55 27.30 12.56
CA LEU A 7 17.80 25.87 12.74
C LEU A 7 16.96 25.26 13.86
N SER A 8 16.79 25.97 14.98
CA SER A 8 15.94 25.49 16.08
C SER A 8 14.45 25.51 15.72
N ALA A 9 14.00 26.51 14.95
CA ALA A 9 12.63 26.58 14.44
C ALA A 9 12.37 25.45 13.43
N LEU A 10 13.27 25.23 12.47
CA LEU A 10 13.19 24.10 11.53
C LEU A 10 13.19 22.76 12.26
N ARG A 11 14.05 22.59 13.26
CA ARG A 11 14.09 21.37 14.08
C ARG A 11 12.77 21.17 14.83
N ALA A 12 12.19 22.21 15.40
CA ALA A 12 10.90 22.12 16.08
C ALA A 12 9.77 21.80 15.09
N THR A 13 9.73 22.44 13.92
CA THR A 13 8.70 22.21 12.91
C THR A 13 8.79 20.83 12.27
N VAL A 14 9.99 20.30 12.06
CA VAL A 14 10.18 18.96 11.45
C VAL A 14 10.09 17.83 12.47
N LEU A 15 10.63 18.01 13.68
CA LEU A 15 10.64 16.95 14.68
C LEU A 15 9.32 16.80 15.43
N ARG A 16 8.51 17.87 15.57
CA ARG A 16 7.23 17.78 16.28
C ARG A 16 6.24 16.81 15.61
N PRO A 17 6.01 16.84 14.29
CA PRO A 17 5.14 15.87 13.61
C PRO A 17 5.62 14.43 13.78
N ILE A 18 6.94 14.22 13.68
CA ILE A 18 7.56 12.88 13.81
C ILE A 18 7.41 12.37 15.25
N ALA A 19 7.66 13.22 16.25
CA ALA A 19 7.51 12.88 17.66
C ALA A 19 6.04 12.69 18.07
N ALA A 20 5.09 13.28 17.33
CA ALA A 20 3.65 13.11 17.55
C ALA A 20 3.09 11.79 16.97
N VAL A 21 3.90 11.02 16.23
CA VAL A 21 3.48 9.72 15.69
C VAL A 21 3.24 8.74 16.84
N ARG A 22 1.99 8.30 16.99
CA ARG A 22 1.60 7.31 18.00
C ARG A 22 1.90 5.90 17.49
N PRO A 23 2.30 4.94 18.35
CA PRO A 23 2.56 3.55 17.95
C PRO A 23 1.38 2.88 17.25
N HIS A 24 0.15 3.29 17.58
CA HIS A 24 -1.07 2.79 16.95
C HIS A 24 -1.16 3.13 15.45
N TYR A 25 -0.43 4.16 14.98
CA TYR A 25 -0.40 4.56 13.57
C TYR A 25 0.57 3.72 12.74
N ALA A 26 1.44 2.92 13.39
CA ALA A 26 2.51 2.20 12.72
C ALA A 26 2.05 1.27 11.59
N PRO A 27 0.95 0.48 11.73
CA PRO A 27 0.48 -0.37 10.63
C PRO A 27 0.08 0.43 9.38
N LEU A 28 -0.64 1.54 9.58
CA LEU A 28 -1.08 2.43 8.50
C LEU A 28 0.12 3.07 7.80
N LEU A 29 1.04 3.63 8.58
CA LEU A 29 2.25 4.27 8.05
C LEU A 29 3.14 3.28 7.29
N LEU A 30 3.24 2.03 7.77
CA LEU A 30 4.03 1.00 7.11
C LEU A 30 3.43 0.58 5.76
N VAL A 31 2.11 0.49 5.66
CA VAL A 31 1.42 0.18 4.40
C VAL A 31 1.71 1.27 3.36
N TYR A 32 1.46 2.54 3.69
CA TYR A 32 1.71 3.63 2.74
C TYR A 32 3.19 3.86 2.44
N PHE A 33 4.07 3.64 3.42
CA PHE A 33 5.52 3.66 3.18
C PHE A 33 5.93 2.59 2.16
N SER A 34 5.42 1.36 2.33
CA SER A 34 5.67 0.25 1.42
C SER A 34 5.10 0.53 0.02
N TYR A 35 3.91 1.12 -0.05
CA TYR A 35 3.32 1.56 -1.32
C TYR A 35 4.19 2.61 -2.04
N GLY A 36 4.72 3.59 -1.30
CA GLY A 36 5.68 4.55 -1.85
C GLY A 36 6.98 3.90 -2.33
N ALA A 37 7.48 2.88 -1.63
CA ALA A 37 8.67 2.14 -2.04
C ALA A 37 8.47 1.33 -3.33
N LEU A 38 7.25 0.81 -3.58
CA LEU A 38 6.92 0.14 -4.84
C LEU A 38 7.11 1.06 -6.05
N GLY A 39 6.84 2.36 -5.92
CA GLY A 39 7.07 3.33 -6.99
C GLY A 39 8.55 3.43 -7.43
N LEU A 40 9.50 3.13 -6.54
CA LEU A 40 10.92 3.05 -6.91
C LEU A 40 11.23 1.77 -7.73
N ILE A 41 10.51 0.68 -7.44
CA ILE A 41 10.65 -0.60 -8.14
C ILE A 41 10.06 -0.50 -9.55
N ASP A 42 8.96 0.24 -9.72
CA ASP A 42 8.30 0.42 -11.01
C ASP A 42 9.23 0.98 -12.09
N ILE A 43 10.16 1.87 -11.74
CA ILE A 43 11.17 2.40 -12.68
C ILE A 43 12.04 1.27 -13.25
N SER A 44 12.54 0.40 -12.37
CA SER A 44 13.42 -0.70 -12.78
C SER A 44 12.64 -1.74 -13.57
N ARG A 45 11.39 -2.00 -13.19
CA ARG A 45 10.46 -2.87 -13.89
C ARG A 45 10.17 -2.37 -15.30
N ASP A 46 9.86 -1.09 -15.48
CA ASP A 46 9.51 -0.51 -16.79
C ASP A 46 10.70 -0.54 -17.75
N LEU A 47 11.92 -0.28 -17.25
CA LEU A 47 13.14 -0.46 -18.04
C LEU A 47 13.34 -1.91 -18.47
N TRP A 48 13.16 -2.87 -17.54
CA TRP A 48 13.25 -4.29 -17.86
C TRP A 48 12.21 -4.72 -18.89
N VAL A 49 10.96 -4.26 -18.76
CA VAL A 49 9.90 -4.50 -19.74
C VAL A 49 10.29 -3.96 -21.11
N LYS A 50 10.80 -2.73 -21.18
CA LYS A 50 11.19 -2.13 -22.45
C LYS A 50 12.36 -2.86 -23.13
N GLU A 51 13.33 -3.36 -22.35
CA GLU A 51 14.55 -3.97 -22.88
C GLU A 51 14.42 -5.47 -23.17
N GLN A 52 13.69 -6.19 -22.33
CA GLN A 52 13.64 -7.66 -22.36
C GLN A 52 12.31 -8.21 -22.88
N LEU A 53 11.23 -7.43 -22.77
CA LEU A 53 9.92 -7.82 -23.30
C LEU A 53 9.69 -7.11 -24.63
N SER A 54 9.58 -7.90 -25.70
CA SER A 54 9.22 -7.41 -27.04
C SER A 54 7.72 -7.09 -27.15
N LEU A 55 7.11 -6.51 -26.12
CA LEU A 55 5.70 -6.12 -26.09
C LEU A 55 5.52 -4.79 -26.83
N SER A 56 4.50 -4.73 -27.68
CA SER A 56 4.13 -3.50 -28.35
C SER A 56 3.54 -2.49 -27.35
N PRO A 57 3.61 -1.19 -27.65
CA PRO A 57 2.97 -0.16 -26.82
C PRO A 57 1.46 -0.39 -26.64
N ALA A 58 0.79 -0.96 -27.65
CA ALA A 58 -0.63 -1.29 -27.59
C ALA A 58 -0.93 -2.43 -26.59
N GLU A 59 -0.06 -3.44 -26.52
CA GLU A 59 -0.18 -4.54 -25.54
C GLU A 59 0.08 -4.05 -24.12
N LEU A 60 1.09 -3.19 -23.92
CA LEU A 60 1.36 -2.59 -22.61
C LEU A 60 0.20 -1.70 -22.15
N ALA A 61 -0.37 -0.91 -23.07
CA ALA A 61 -1.54 -0.09 -22.78
C ALA A 61 -2.75 -0.95 -22.39
N SER A 62 -3.00 -2.07 -23.09
CA SER A 62 -4.11 -2.96 -22.76
C SER A 62 -3.92 -3.62 -21.39
N ILE A 63 -2.71 -4.12 -21.09
CA ILE A 63 -2.37 -4.64 -19.76
C ILE A 63 -2.58 -3.56 -18.69
N GLY A 64 -2.12 -2.33 -18.95
CA GLY A 64 -2.31 -1.19 -18.06
C GLY A 64 -3.78 -0.96 -17.72
N VAL A 65 -4.67 -0.95 -18.72
CA VAL A 65 -6.13 -0.83 -18.49
C VAL A 65 -6.64 -1.93 -17.56
N TRP A 66 -6.30 -3.19 -17.83
CA TRP A 66 -6.75 -4.31 -16.98
C TRP A 66 -6.21 -4.23 -15.56
N LEU A 67 -4.97 -3.76 -15.38
CA LEU A 67 -4.36 -3.53 -14.07
C LEU A 67 -5.00 -2.37 -13.29
N THR A 68 -5.74 -1.47 -13.94
CA THR A 68 -6.49 -0.41 -13.24
C THR A 68 -7.85 -0.91 -12.70
N LEU A 69 -8.41 -1.99 -13.23
CA LEU A 69 -9.74 -2.46 -12.83
C LEU A 69 -9.87 -2.81 -11.34
N PRO A 70 -8.90 -3.50 -10.70
CA PRO A 70 -8.97 -3.78 -9.27
C PRO A 70 -9.15 -2.53 -8.40
N TRP A 71 -8.57 -1.40 -8.81
CA TRP A 71 -8.74 -0.12 -8.12
C TRP A 71 -10.17 0.40 -8.21
N THR A 72 -10.83 0.22 -9.35
CA THR A 72 -12.23 0.63 -9.54
C THR A 72 -13.18 -0.20 -8.68
N VAL A 73 -12.90 -1.50 -8.50
CA VAL A 73 -13.71 -2.38 -7.65
C VAL A 73 -13.26 -2.39 -6.18
N LYS A 74 -12.29 -1.55 -5.79
CA LYS A 74 -11.74 -1.52 -4.42
C LYS A 74 -12.80 -1.36 -3.35
N MET A 75 -13.86 -0.60 -3.64
CA MET A 75 -14.99 -0.40 -2.72
C MET A 75 -15.69 -1.72 -2.33
N VAL A 76 -15.78 -2.68 -3.25
CA VAL A 76 -16.36 -4.00 -2.98
C VAL A 76 -15.47 -4.79 -2.03
N PHE A 77 -14.15 -4.71 -2.21
CA PHE A 77 -13.19 -5.31 -1.29
C PHE A 77 -13.27 -4.67 0.10
N GLY A 78 -13.54 -3.36 0.19
CA GLY A 78 -13.77 -2.68 1.47
C GLY A 78 -14.93 -3.25 2.25
N GLN A 79 -16.08 -3.39 1.58
CA GLN A 79 -17.24 -4.01 2.20
C GLN A 79 -16.95 -5.45 2.66
N LEU A 80 -16.15 -6.21 1.90
CA LEU A 80 -15.78 -7.59 2.24
C LEU A 80 -14.88 -7.65 3.49
N VAL A 81 -13.87 -6.78 3.57
CA VAL A 81 -12.97 -6.66 4.72
C VAL A 81 -13.76 -6.30 5.99
N ASP A 82 -14.72 -5.39 5.88
CA ASP A 82 -15.53 -4.95 7.02
C ASP A 82 -16.54 -6.01 7.48
N SER A 83 -17.09 -6.79 6.54
CA SER A 83 -18.19 -7.73 6.82
C SER A 83 -17.71 -9.12 7.26
N VAL A 84 -16.47 -9.51 6.92
CA VAL A 84 -15.98 -10.89 7.13
C VAL A 84 -14.81 -10.91 8.11
N PRO A 85 -15.05 -11.22 9.40
CA PRO A 85 -13.97 -11.45 10.33
C PRO A 85 -13.29 -12.79 10.03
N PHE A 86 -12.10 -12.77 9.42
CA PHE A 86 -11.26 -13.98 9.33
C PHE A 86 -10.56 -14.25 10.67
N PHE A 87 -10.57 -15.51 11.14
CA PHE A 87 -9.83 -16.01 12.33
C PHE A 87 -9.86 -15.10 13.58
N GLY A 88 -10.95 -14.37 13.82
CA GLY A 88 -11.10 -13.50 14.99
C GLY A 88 -10.33 -12.18 14.94
N SER A 89 -9.73 -11.79 13.80
CA SER A 89 -9.14 -10.47 13.59
C SER A 89 -9.62 -9.87 12.26
N GLN A 90 -10.38 -8.76 12.33
CA GLN A 90 -10.99 -8.13 11.15
C GLN A 90 -9.98 -7.51 10.18
N ARG A 91 -8.82 -7.05 10.65
CA ARG A 91 -7.93 -6.18 9.83
C ARG A 91 -6.52 -6.73 9.65
N ARG A 92 -5.92 -7.29 10.70
CA ARG A 92 -4.52 -7.73 10.69
C ARG A 92 -4.25 -8.82 9.64
N ILE A 93 -5.18 -9.76 9.50
CA ILE A 93 -5.03 -10.89 8.57
C ILE A 93 -5.05 -10.42 7.12
N TYR A 94 -5.92 -9.46 6.78
CA TYR A 94 -5.98 -8.91 5.44
C TYR A 94 -4.72 -8.12 5.06
N ILE A 95 -4.13 -7.35 6.00
CA ILE A 95 -2.85 -6.67 5.75
C ILE A 95 -1.74 -7.68 5.45
N ILE A 96 -1.65 -8.75 6.26
CA ILE A 96 -0.64 -9.80 6.07
C ILE A 96 -0.88 -10.55 4.77
N ALA A 97 -2.12 -10.91 4.46
CA ALA A 97 -2.48 -11.58 3.21
C ALA A 97 -2.11 -10.71 2.00
N GLY A 98 -2.47 -9.43 2.02
CA GLY A 98 -2.09 -8.46 0.99
C GLY A 98 -0.57 -8.35 0.86
N ALA A 99 0.16 -8.24 1.96
CA ALA A 99 1.62 -8.19 1.96
C ALA A 99 2.26 -9.45 1.36
N LEU A 100 1.72 -10.63 1.67
CA LEU A 100 2.19 -11.90 1.10
C LEU A 100 1.92 -11.98 -0.41
N ILE A 101 0.77 -11.47 -0.87
CA ILE A 101 0.44 -11.39 -2.30
C ILE A 101 1.40 -10.43 -3.01
N VAL A 102 1.68 -9.25 -2.44
CA VAL A 102 2.68 -8.31 -2.96
C VAL A 102 4.07 -8.96 -3.01
N ALA A 103 4.48 -9.63 -1.94
CA ALA A 103 5.77 -10.33 -1.88
C ALA A 103 5.86 -11.42 -2.96
N ALA A 104 4.81 -12.21 -3.16
CA ALA A 104 4.75 -13.20 -4.23
C ALA A 104 4.83 -12.55 -5.63
N GLY A 105 4.18 -11.40 -5.83
CA GLY A 105 4.28 -10.62 -7.07
C GLY A 105 5.70 -10.14 -7.35
N LEU A 106 6.38 -9.57 -6.34
CA LEU A 106 7.77 -9.14 -6.43
C LEU A 106 8.73 -10.31 -6.68
N LEU A 107 8.54 -11.44 -6.00
CA LEU A 107 9.33 -12.65 -6.22
C LEU A 107 9.13 -13.20 -7.65
N THR A 108 7.90 -13.15 -8.15
CA THR A 108 7.60 -13.55 -9.54
C THR A 108 8.32 -12.66 -10.54
N LEU A 109 8.30 -11.34 -10.34
CA LEU A 109 9.01 -10.38 -11.21
C LEU A 109 10.53 -10.52 -11.12
N ALA A 110 11.08 -10.67 -9.91
CA ALA A 110 12.50 -10.92 -9.70
C ALA A 110 12.92 -12.26 -10.33
N GLY A 111 12.05 -13.26 -10.28
CA GLY A 111 12.19 -14.55 -10.93
C GLY A 111 12.24 -14.47 -12.45
N ALA A 112 11.32 -13.70 -13.03
CA ALA A 112 11.27 -13.44 -14.46
C ALA A 112 12.51 -12.68 -14.93
N ALA A 113 12.90 -11.64 -14.21
CA ALA A 113 14.05 -10.80 -14.55
C ALA A 113 15.39 -11.53 -14.36
N GLY A 114 15.51 -12.36 -13.32
CA GLY A 114 16.70 -13.16 -13.05
C GLY A 114 16.79 -14.45 -13.84
N GLY A 115 15.77 -14.83 -14.61
CA GLY A 115 15.75 -16.03 -15.46
C GLY A 115 15.72 -17.36 -14.71
N TRP A 116 15.55 -17.36 -13.37
CA TRP A 116 15.50 -18.58 -12.55
C TRP A 116 14.08 -19.15 -12.40
N LEU A 117 13.07 -18.40 -12.85
CA LEU A 117 11.67 -18.81 -12.88
C LEU A 117 11.25 -19.07 -14.33
N THR A 118 10.93 -20.32 -14.69
CA THR A 118 10.75 -20.74 -16.09
C THR A 118 9.41 -21.43 -16.37
N PHE A 119 8.46 -21.40 -15.43
CA PHE A 119 7.16 -22.07 -15.60
C PHE A 119 6.22 -21.35 -16.58
N LEU A 120 6.48 -20.09 -16.90
CA LEU A 120 5.79 -19.31 -17.93
C LEU A 120 6.82 -18.50 -18.74
N PRO A 121 6.46 -18.08 -19.98
CA PRO A 121 7.26 -17.09 -20.70
C PRO A 121 7.42 -15.79 -19.88
N PRO A 122 8.49 -15.01 -20.10
CA PRO A 122 8.72 -13.76 -19.37
C PRO A 122 7.52 -12.80 -19.37
N ALA A 123 6.78 -12.73 -20.47
CA ALA A 123 5.57 -11.92 -20.57
C ALA A 123 4.43 -12.43 -19.69
N GLY A 124 4.26 -13.76 -19.59
CA GLY A 124 3.28 -14.36 -18.70
C GLY A 124 3.64 -14.16 -17.22
N LEU A 125 4.92 -14.30 -16.87
CA LEU A 125 5.41 -14.02 -15.52
C LEU A 125 5.27 -12.54 -15.15
N TYR A 126 5.52 -11.64 -16.10
CA TYR A 126 5.28 -10.22 -15.94
C TYR A 126 3.81 -9.92 -15.61
N ILE A 127 2.86 -10.45 -16.40
CA ILE A 127 1.43 -10.26 -16.18
C ILE A 127 1.02 -10.82 -14.81
N LEU A 128 1.46 -12.04 -14.47
CA LEU A 128 1.18 -12.66 -13.18
C LEU A 128 1.69 -11.81 -12.02
N GLY A 129 2.97 -11.40 -12.08
CA GLY A 129 3.59 -10.56 -11.06
C GLY A 129 2.89 -9.21 -10.92
N ALA A 130 2.51 -8.59 -12.04
CA ALA A 130 1.79 -7.32 -12.06
C ALA A 130 0.37 -7.43 -11.45
N VAL A 131 -0.37 -8.48 -11.78
CA VAL A 131 -1.69 -8.74 -11.20
C VAL A 131 -1.59 -8.99 -9.70
N LEU A 132 -0.62 -9.79 -9.25
CA LEU A 132 -0.39 -10.03 -7.83
C LEU A 132 -0.05 -8.72 -7.10
N LEU A 133 0.86 -7.92 -7.64
CA LEU A 133 1.19 -6.60 -7.08
C LEU A 133 -0.05 -5.71 -6.91
N VAL A 134 -0.87 -5.57 -7.96
CA VAL A 134 -2.08 -4.75 -7.91
C VAL A 134 -3.09 -5.30 -6.90
N LEU A 135 -3.36 -6.61 -6.92
CA LEU A 135 -4.34 -7.20 -5.99
C LEU A 135 -3.89 -7.06 -4.53
N GLY A 136 -2.62 -7.34 -4.24
CA GLY A 136 -2.07 -7.22 -2.90
C GLY A 136 -2.10 -5.77 -2.40
N THR A 137 -1.70 -4.82 -3.24
CA THR A 137 -1.72 -3.39 -2.88
C THR A 137 -3.13 -2.85 -2.69
N VAL A 138 -4.10 -3.21 -3.55
CA VAL A 138 -5.51 -2.82 -3.38
C VAL A 138 -6.08 -3.35 -2.07
N ILE A 139 -5.81 -4.61 -1.72
CA ILE A 139 -6.26 -5.17 -0.43
C ILE A 139 -5.65 -4.38 0.74
N GLN A 140 -4.35 -4.08 0.69
CA GLN A 140 -3.70 -3.31 1.76
C GLN A 140 -4.21 -1.87 1.85
N ASP A 141 -4.44 -1.22 0.72
CA ASP A 141 -5.00 0.14 0.63
C ASP A 141 -6.39 0.21 1.24
N VAL A 142 -7.28 -0.72 0.87
CA VAL A 142 -8.62 -0.80 1.41
C VAL A 142 -8.63 -1.03 2.92
N VAL A 143 -7.76 -1.91 3.43
CA VAL A 143 -7.66 -2.15 4.87
C VAL A 143 -7.08 -0.92 5.59
N ALA A 144 -6.14 -0.21 4.97
CA ALA A 144 -5.59 1.04 5.47
C ALA A 144 -6.66 2.15 5.54
N ASP A 145 -7.43 2.34 4.47
CA ASP A 145 -8.56 3.27 4.40
C ASP A 145 -9.60 2.95 5.50
N ALA A 146 -9.89 1.68 5.73
CA ALA A 146 -10.82 1.28 6.78
C ALA A 146 -10.23 1.50 8.18
N MET A 147 -8.92 1.28 8.38
CA MET A 147 -8.24 1.53 9.66
C MET A 147 -8.15 3.02 10.00
N SER A 148 -8.05 3.92 9.02
CA SER A 148 -7.90 5.36 9.30
C SER A 148 -9.08 5.91 10.12
N THR A 149 -10.28 5.33 9.95
CA THR A 149 -11.48 5.68 10.74
C THR A 149 -11.40 5.26 12.22
N GLU A 150 -10.63 4.22 12.53
CA GLU A 150 -10.46 3.72 13.92
C GLU A 150 -9.31 4.40 14.66
N VAL A 151 -8.40 4.98 13.89
CA VAL A 151 -7.20 5.64 14.38
C VAL A 151 -7.52 7.03 14.99
N VAL A 152 -8.73 7.55 14.75
CA VAL A 152 -9.26 8.76 15.40
C VAL A 152 -9.51 8.49 16.88
N ALA A 153 -8.91 9.33 17.74
CA ALA A 153 -9.03 9.20 19.18
C ALA A 153 -10.50 9.39 19.61
N ARG A 154 -11.14 8.31 20.08
CA ARG A 154 -12.47 8.35 20.70
C ARG A 154 -12.44 8.81 22.16
N THR A 155 -11.27 9.15 22.67
CA THR A 155 -11.09 9.63 24.04
C THR A 155 -10.49 11.03 24.03
N ASP A 156 -11.02 11.88 24.90
CA ASP A 156 -10.56 13.25 25.08
C ASP A 156 -9.18 13.32 25.74
N GLU A 157 -8.56 14.50 25.79
CA GLU A 157 -7.28 14.74 26.49
C GLU A 157 -7.35 14.34 27.98
N ASP A 158 -8.56 14.25 28.55
CA ASP A 158 -8.86 13.88 29.93
C ASP A 158 -9.21 12.39 30.14
N GLY A 159 -9.22 11.56 29.08
CA GLY A 159 -9.46 10.11 29.17
C GLY A 159 -10.93 9.67 29.21
N GLU A 160 -11.88 10.62 29.08
CA GLU A 160 -13.31 10.30 28.95
C GLU A 160 -13.67 9.92 27.50
N PRO A 161 -14.67 9.03 27.29
CA PRO A 161 -15.17 8.70 25.96
C PRO A 161 -15.85 9.94 25.34
N ARG A 162 -15.35 10.41 24.19
CA ARG A 162 -15.99 11.48 23.42
C ARG A 162 -17.31 10.98 22.86
N GLU A 163 -18.38 11.77 22.97
CA GLU A 163 -19.71 11.41 22.49
C GLU A 163 -19.71 11.04 21.00
N ASP A 164 -20.33 9.90 20.67
CA ASP A 164 -20.40 9.31 19.31
C ASP A 164 -20.98 10.27 18.24
N GLY A 165 -21.69 11.32 18.65
CA GLY A 165 -22.25 12.35 17.76
C GLY A 165 -21.22 13.33 17.19
N VAL A 166 -20.08 13.52 17.86
CA VAL A 166 -19.01 14.43 17.42
C VAL A 166 -17.97 13.69 16.56
N VAL A 167 -17.75 12.39 16.82
CA VAL A 167 -16.78 11.54 16.09
C VAL A 167 -17.22 11.21 14.66
N ARG A 168 -18.52 11.31 14.33
CA ARG A 168 -19.05 11.03 12.98
C ARG A 168 -19.14 12.26 12.07
N ALA A 169 -18.86 13.45 12.58
CA ALA A 169 -19.03 14.72 11.85
C ALA A 169 -17.72 15.32 11.32
N GLU A 170 -16.57 14.71 11.67
CA GLU A 170 -15.23 15.04 11.15
C GLU A 170 -14.73 13.94 10.20
#